data_AF-A0A846NP50-F1
#
_entry.id   AF-A0A846NP50-F1
#
_cell.length_a   1.000
_cell.length_b   1.000
_cell.length_c   1.000
_cell.angle_alpha   90.00
_cell.angle_beta   90.00
_cell.angle_gamma   90.00
#
_symmetry.space_group_name_H-M   'P 1'
#
loop_
_entity.id
_entity.type
_entity.pdbx_description
1 polymer ?
#
loop_
_entity_poly.entity_id
_entity_poly.type
_entity_poly.pdbx_seq_one_letter_code
_entity_poly.pdbx_strand_id
1 'polypeptide(L)'
;MFDDIPVDVGIIYEGERIRGRDMQFELGGPRENHKFELVQSLGLEEIEDGKVEIVGGDMSDLTVGTNTPFGMVIYVAGKEIEKDLEGVIERRIHEYVNFIEGFMHLNQRYDIQLRLSKKSYEKGFNSFKLMAEVLMRLYKSEMPFIEKIQITFITEPEVVKEWYGKAIEIYESRDARARGMSDDEVEVFYGCSLCQSFAPTHLCVITPQRYANCGAISWFDGRATAKVDPKGPVFEIPKGELIDPVAGEYEVVNQVIREKSLGEIERVQLYTAFG
;
A
#
# COMPACT_ATOMS: atom_id res chain seq x y z
N MET A 1 19.62 10.86 4.54
CA MET A 1 18.20 10.91 4.96
C MET A 1 17.90 9.91 6.07
N PHE A 2 18.62 8.78 6.10
CA PHE A 2 18.42 7.69 7.06
C PHE A 2 19.72 7.31 7.76
N ASP A 3 20.64 8.26 7.90
CA ASP A 3 22.01 8.05 8.39
C ASP A 3 22.04 7.60 9.87
N ASP A 4 20.93 7.80 10.58
CA ASP A 4 20.64 7.41 11.95
C ASP A 4 19.85 6.09 12.08
N ILE A 5 19.47 5.47 10.95
CA ILE A 5 18.83 4.16 10.92
C ILE A 5 19.94 3.09 10.80
N PRO A 6 19.88 2.00 11.60
CA PRO A 6 20.96 1.00 11.68
C PRO A 6 21.12 0.11 10.43
N VAL A 7 20.23 0.25 9.46
CA VAL A 7 20.22 -0.51 8.21
C VAL A 7 19.98 0.46 7.06
N ASP A 8 20.36 0.04 5.86
CA ASP A 8 20.14 0.88 4.69
C ASP A 8 18.64 0.97 4.36
N VAL A 9 18.23 2.10 3.79
CA VAL A 9 16.87 2.34 3.33
C VAL A 9 16.91 2.81 1.88
N GLY A 10 16.24 2.11 0.97
CA GLY A 10 16.15 2.48 -0.43
C GLY A 10 15.47 1.44 -1.31
N ILE A 11 15.10 1.86 -2.53
CA ILE A 11 14.36 1.07 -3.53
C ILE A 11 15.08 -0.24 -3.89
N ILE A 12 16.41 -0.30 -3.77
CA ILE A 12 17.20 -1.50 -4.05
C ILE A 12 16.80 -2.71 -3.18
N TYR A 13 16.16 -2.48 -2.04
CA TYR A 13 15.71 -3.52 -1.11
C TYR A 13 14.27 -4.00 -1.38
N GLU A 14 13.53 -3.33 -2.27
CA GLU A 14 12.09 -3.58 -2.44
C GLU A 14 11.78 -5.05 -2.82
N GLY A 15 12.68 -5.67 -3.59
CA GLY A 15 12.54 -7.05 -4.04
C GLY A 15 13.03 -8.12 -3.06
N GLU A 16 13.50 -7.75 -1.87
CA GLU A 16 14.05 -8.71 -0.91
C GLU A 16 13.02 -9.76 -0.45
N ARG A 17 13.47 -11.01 -0.35
CA ARG A 17 12.64 -12.15 0.08
C ARG A 17 13.29 -12.87 1.24
N ILE A 18 12.62 -12.85 2.38
CA ILE A 18 13.12 -13.45 3.63
C ILE A 18 12.48 -14.83 3.79
N ARG A 19 13.29 -15.89 3.73
CA ARG A 19 12.83 -17.26 3.98
C ARG A 19 12.71 -17.52 5.47
N GLY A 20 11.87 -18.48 5.88
CA GLY A 20 11.62 -18.75 7.31
C GLY A 20 12.87 -19.07 8.13
N ARG A 21 13.89 -19.70 7.54
CA ARG A 21 15.18 -19.97 8.23
C ARG A 21 16.00 -18.71 8.53
N ASP A 22 15.80 -17.66 7.72
CA ASP A 22 16.55 -16.41 7.73
C ASP A 22 15.78 -15.30 8.47
N MET A 23 14.51 -15.53 8.84
CA MET A 23 13.68 -14.57 9.57
C MET A 23 14.02 -14.52 11.06
N GLN A 24 14.02 -13.31 11.61
CA GLN A 24 14.04 -13.05 13.03
C GLN A 24 12.67 -13.33 13.64
N PHE A 25 11.61 -12.77 13.06
CA PHE A 25 10.21 -13.03 13.41
C PHE A 25 9.31 -12.75 12.19
N GLU A 26 8.06 -13.18 12.27
CA GLU A 26 7.00 -12.86 11.31
C GLU A 26 5.87 -12.10 12.02
N LEU A 27 5.38 -11.03 11.39
CA LEU A 27 4.21 -10.28 11.82
C LEU A 27 3.05 -10.60 10.87
N GLY A 28 1.93 -11.04 11.43
CA GLY A 28 0.81 -11.55 10.64
C GLY A 28 1.20 -12.82 9.88
N GLY A 29 0.96 -12.81 8.56
CA GLY A 29 1.15 -13.99 7.71
C GLY A 29 0.02 -15.01 7.81
N PRO A 30 0.11 -16.10 7.03
CA PRO A 30 -0.98 -17.06 6.86
C PRO A 30 -1.26 -17.91 8.11
N ARG A 31 -0.36 -17.88 9.11
CA ARG A 31 -0.56 -18.58 10.39
C ARG A 31 -1.32 -17.74 11.42
N GLU A 32 -1.47 -16.43 11.18
CA GLU A 32 -2.18 -15.51 12.07
C GLU A 32 -3.56 -15.16 11.51
N ASN A 33 -4.59 -15.39 12.33
CA ASN A 33 -5.97 -15.12 11.96
C ASN A 33 -6.28 -13.62 11.97
N HIS A 34 -5.74 -12.88 12.94
CA HIS A 34 -5.98 -11.44 13.09
C HIS A 34 -4.71 -10.69 12.77
N LYS A 35 -4.76 -9.95 11.67
CA LYS A 35 -3.69 -9.08 11.19
C LYS A 35 -4.27 -8.00 10.28
N PHE A 36 -3.72 -6.80 10.29
CA PHE A 36 -4.18 -5.74 9.39
C PHE A 36 -3.18 -4.57 9.29
N GLU A 37 -3.31 -3.80 8.22
CA GLU A 37 -2.74 -2.46 8.11
C GLU A 37 -3.81 -1.47 7.64
N LEU A 38 -3.89 -0.31 8.27
CA LEU A 38 -4.97 0.62 8.04
C LEU A 38 -4.47 2.05 8.07
N VAL A 39 -4.77 2.83 7.03
CA VAL A 39 -4.64 4.28 7.07
C VAL A 39 -5.99 4.91 7.38
N GLN A 40 -6.03 5.93 8.22
CA GLN A 40 -7.20 6.78 8.40
C GLN A 40 -6.84 8.26 8.31
N SER A 41 -7.63 9.02 7.56
CA SER A 41 -7.60 10.47 7.61
C SER A 41 -8.43 11.00 8.77
N LEU A 42 -7.85 11.93 9.52
CA LEU A 42 -8.51 12.67 10.61
C LEU A 42 -8.31 14.18 10.43
N GLY A 43 -8.98 14.98 11.25
CA GLY A 43 -8.75 16.42 11.31
C GLY A 43 -7.36 16.76 11.87
N LEU A 44 -6.83 17.93 11.47
CA LEU A 44 -5.51 18.40 11.92
C LEU A 44 -5.38 18.48 13.45
N GLU A 45 -6.46 18.78 14.17
CA GLU A 45 -6.45 18.87 15.64
C GLU A 45 -6.56 17.51 16.35
N GLU A 46 -6.86 16.44 15.60
CA GLU A 46 -7.02 15.08 16.15
C GLU A 46 -5.72 14.27 16.09
N ILE A 47 -4.68 14.79 15.43
CA ILE A 47 -3.39 14.12 15.24
C ILE A 47 -2.26 14.91 15.92
N GLU A 48 -1.46 14.18 16.70
CA GLU A 48 -0.16 14.62 17.19
C GLU A 48 0.92 14.21 16.17
N ASP A 49 1.50 15.19 15.47
CA ASP A 49 2.48 14.91 14.43
C ASP A 49 3.74 14.25 14.98
N GLY A 50 4.17 13.16 14.35
CA GLY A 50 5.34 12.38 14.74
C GLY A 50 5.09 11.41 15.91
N LYS A 51 3.87 11.31 16.43
CA LYS A 51 3.55 10.40 17.52
C LYS A 51 3.66 8.95 17.08
N VAL A 52 4.34 8.14 17.89
CA VAL A 52 4.44 6.69 17.73
C VAL A 52 3.93 6.01 18.99
N GLU A 53 2.99 5.09 18.83
CA GLU A 53 2.43 4.28 19.90
C GLU A 53 2.65 2.80 19.63
N ILE A 54 2.99 2.04 20.67
CA ILE A 54 3.18 0.59 20.62
C ILE A 54 2.26 -0.02 21.67
N VAL A 55 1.30 -0.82 21.25
CA VAL A 55 0.35 -1.52 22.11
C VAL A 55 0.67 -3.01 22.11
N GLY A 56 1.28 -3.48 23.20
CA GLY A 56 1.86 -4.82 23.32
C GLY A 56 3.38 -4.75 23.40
N GLY A 57 4.06 -5.79 22.91
CA GLY A 57 5.52 -5.87 22.84
C GLY A 57 6.11 -5.13 21.63
N ASP A 58 7.28 -4.52 21.82
CA ASP A 58 8.09 -4.00 20.72
C ASP A 58 8.77 -5.16 19.96
N MET A 59 9.41 -4.90 18.82
CA MET A 59 10.14 -5.90 18.04
C MET A 59 11.18 -6.68 18.87
N SER A 60 11.82 -6.02 19.85
CA SER A 60 12.80 -6.62 20.76
C SER A 60 12.20 -7.63 21.74
N ASP A 61 10.88 -7.56 21.98
CA ASP A 61 10.15 -8.44 22.90
C ASP A 61 9.60 -9.69 22.18
N LEU A 62 9.68 -9.72 20.84
CA LEU A 62 9.15 -10.81 20.03
C LEU A 62 10.06 -12.04 20.09
N THR A 63 9.43 -13.22 20.13
CA THR A 63 10.16 -14.48 20.17
C THR A 63 10.76 -14.80 18.80
N VAL A 64 12.03 -15.21 18.78
CA VAL A 64 12.73 -15.53 17.55
C VAL A 64 12.07 -16.71 16.84
N GLY A 65 11.83 -16.57 15.54
CA GLY A 65 11.29 -17.61 14.66
C GLY A 65 9.79 -17.84 14.81
N THR A 66 9.07 -17.01 15.58
CA THR A 66 7.62 -17.14 15.75
C THR A 66 6.85 -16.18 14.85
N ASN A 67 5.54 -16.41 14.80
CA ASN A 67 4.57 -15.48 14.28
C ASN A 67 3.98 -14.66 15.42
N THR A 68 3.59 -13.42 15.12
CA THR A 68 2.93 -12.52 16.06
C THR A 68 1.71 -11.91 15.37
N PRO A 69 0.52 -11.91 16.00
CA PRO A 69 -0.61 -11.07 15.57
C PRO A 69 -0.14 -9.63 15.42
N PHE A 70 -0.59 -8.94 14.37
CA PHE A 70 -0.06 -7.61 14.08
C PHE A 70 -1.10 -6.68 13.47
N GLY A 71 -1.21 -5.50 14.06
CA GLY A 71 -1.95 -4.38 13.52
C GLY A 71 -1.03 -3.18 13.34
N MET A 72 -1.20 -2.46 12.24
CA MET A 72 -0.60 -1.14 12.04
C MET A 72 -1.69 -0.14 11.66
N VAL A 73 -1.83 0.92 12.44
CA VAL A 73 -2.74 2.04 12.13
C VAL A 73 -1.90 3.28 11.88
N ILE A 74 -2.08 3.89 10.72
CA ILE A 74 -1.44 5.16 10.37
C ILE A 74 -2.53 6.22 10.26
N TYR A 75 -2.45 7.23 11.10
CA TYR A 75 -3.32 8.40 11.02
C TYR A 75 -2.61 9.49 10.24
N VAL A 76 -3.32 10.10 9.29
CA VAL A 76 -2.81 11.20 8.46
C VAL A 76 -3.76 12.40 8.48
N ALA A 77 -3.21 13.60 8.43
CA ALA A 77 -3.99 14.82 8.26
C ALA A 77 -3.25 15.81 7.35
N GLY A 78 -4.02 16.57 6.58
CA GLY A 78 -3.54 17.59 5.66
C GLY A 78 -4.73 18.25 4.98
N LYS A 79 -4.58 19.50 4.53
CA LYS A 79 -5.68 20.26 3.92
C LYS A 79 -6.25 19.62 2.65
N GLU A 80 -5.40 18.87 1.93
CA GLU A 80 -5.74 18.21 0.68
C GLU A 80 -6.12 16.73 0.88
N ILE A 81 -6.14 16.24 2.12
CA ILE A 81 -6.45 14.84 2.41
C ILE A 81 -7.96 14.62 2.49
N GLU A 82 -8.48 13.92 1.47
CA GLU A 82 -9.84 13.40 1.43
C GLU A 82 -9.85 11.91 1.87
N LYS A 83 -11.02 11.38 2.26
CA LYS A 83 -11.19 9.95 2.61
C LYS A 83 -10.78 9.01 1.47
N ASP A 84 -10.95 9.45 0.22
CA ASP A 84 -10.62 8.69 -0.98
C ASP A 84 -9.09 8.56 -1.21
N LEU A 85 -8.25 9.24 -0.42
CA LEU A 85 -6.79 9.04 -0.46
C LEU A 85 -6.31 7.95 0.49
N GLU A 86 -7.15 7.51 1.43
CA GLU A 86 -6.73 6.54 2.45
C GLU A 86 -6.19 5.25 1.82
N GLY A 87 -6.84 4.72 0.76
CA GLY A 87 -6.41 3.49 0.11
C GLY A 87 -5.04 3.60 -0.58
N VAL A 88 -4.75 4.73 -1.23
CA VAL A 88 -3.43 4.93 -1.89
C VAL A 88 -2.32 5.18 -0.88
N ILE A 89 -2.59 5.96 0.18
CA ILE A 89 -1.63 6.16 1.27
C ILE A 89 -1.35 4.82 1.96
N GLU A 90 -2.39 4.00 2.18
CA GLU A 90 -2.26 2.65 2.75
C GLU A 90 -1.44 1.73 1.85
N ARG A 91 -1.62 1.81 0.52
CA ARG A 91 -0.82 1.00 -0.40
C ARG A 91 0.68 1.29 -0.33
N ARG A 92 1.08 2.51 0.02
CA ARG A 92 2.51 2.87 0.16
C ARG A 92 3.21 2.15 1.32
N ILE A 93 2.46 1.62 2.29
CA ILE A 93 3.03 0.80 3.36
C ILE A 93 3.86 -0.34 2.75
N HIS A 94 3.34 -1.00 1.71
CA HIS A 94 4.04 -2.08 1.04
C HIS A 94 5.41 -1.64 0.50
N GLU A 95 5.49 -0.54 -0.25
CA GLU A 95 6.75 -0.05 -0.79
C GLU A 95 7.70 0.39 0.32
N TYR A 96 7.22 1.25 1.24
CA TYR A 96 8.07 1.89 2.23
C TYR A 96 8.62 0.91 3.27
N VAL A 97 7.85 -0.12 3.65
CA VAL A 97 8.39 -1.20 4.50
C VAL A 97 9.43 -2.02 3.73
N ASN A 98 9.20 -2.33 2.45
CA ASN A 98 10.15 -3.09 1.64
C ASN A 98 11.40 -2.27 1.25
N PHE A 99 11.41 -0.95 1.41
CA PHE A 99 12.64 -0.16 1.23
C PHE A 99 13.64 -0.34 2.38
N ILE A 100 13.23 -0.89 3.52
CA ILE A 100 14.11 -1.11 4.67
C ILE A 100 14.88 -2.42 4.45
N GLU A 101 16.23 -2.38 4.43
CA GLU A 101 17.06 -3.58 4.26
C GLU A 101 16.66 -4.66 5.27
N GLY A 102 16.34 -5.85 4.77
CA GLY A 102 15.95 -7.01 5.55
C GLY A 102 14.57 -6.92 6.18
N PHE A 103 13.68 -6.05 5.68
CA PHE A 103 12.23 -6.26 5.77
C PHE A 103 11.67 -6.87 4.49
N MET A 104 10.62 -7.65 4.65
CA MET A 104 9.78 -8.12 3.56
C MET A 104 8.33 -7.91 3.99
N HIS A 105 7.58 -7.08 3.27
CA HIS A 105 6.14 -6.89 3.39
C HIS A 105 5.43 -7.44 2.17
N LEU A 106 4.33 -8.17 2.37
CA LEU A 106 3.50 -8.72 1.32
C LEU A 106 2.02 -8.45 1.56
N ASN A 107 1.27 -8.47 0.45
CA ASN A 107 -0.17 -8.29 0.37
C ASN A 107 -0.60 -6.87 0.80
N GLN A 108 -1.75 -6.77 1.48
CA GLN A 108 -2.41 -5.52 1.84
C GLN A 108 -3.53 -5.77 2.86
N ARG A 109 -4.04 -4.71 3.48
CA ARG A 109 -5.20 -4.73 4.38
C ARG A 109 -5.08 -5.82 5.45
N TYR A 110 -6.03 -6.76 5.50
CA TYR A 110 -6.11 -7.84 6.50
C TYR A 110 -5.32 -9.11 6.14
N ASP A 111 -4.65 -9.13 4.98
CA ASP A 111 -3.91 -10.28 4.47
C ASP A 111 -2.40 -10.09 4.51
N ILE A 112 -1.93 -9.06 5.20
CA ILE A 112 -0.51 -8.70 5.30
C ILE A 112 0.37 -9.82 5.84
N GLN A 113 1.61 -9.84 5.36
CA GLN A 113 2.68 -10.67 5.91
C GLN A 113 3.96 -9.86 5.95
N LEU A 114 4.52 -9.64 7.13
CA LEU A 114 5.81 -8.98 7.28
C LEU A 114 6.83 -9.92 7.91
N ARG A 115 8.09 -9.84 7.46
CA ARG A 115 9.24 -10.50 8.10
C ARG A 115 10.37 -9.51 8.27
N LEU A 116 11.08 -9.64 9.39
CA LEU A 116 12.38 -9.04 9.61
C LEU A 116 13.46 -10.12 9.50
N SER A 117 14.61 -9.82 8.89
CA SER A 117 15.74 -10.74 8.79
C SER A 117 16.59 -10.75 10.07
N LYS A 118 17.22 -11.88 10.37
CA LYS A 118 18.19 -11.98 11.49
C LYS A 118 19.32 -10.97 11.35
N LYS A 119 19.84 -10.79 10.13
CA LYS A 119 20.94 -9.87 9.81
C LYS A 119 20.59 -8.42 10.14
N SER A 120 19.41 -7.96 9.76
CA SER A 120 18.98 -6.58 10.03
C SER A 120 18.66 -6.36 11.52
N TYR A 121 18.13 -7.38 12.19
CA TYR A 121 17.96 -7.35 13.64
C TYR A 121 19.31 -7.23 14.37
N GLU A 122 20.31 -8.04 13.97
CA GLU A 122 21.67 -8.00 14.52
C GLU A 122 22.39 -6.65 14.28
N LYS A 123 22.08 -5.97 13.17
CA LYS A 123 22.56 -4.61 12.89
C LYS A 123 21.95 -3.55 13.83
N GLY A 124 20.86 -3.87 14.51
CA GLY A 124 20.19 -2.99 15.46
C GLY A 124 18.79 -2.52 15.03
N PHE A 125 18.25 -2.99 13.91
CA PHE A 125 16.87 -2.69 13.54
C PHE A 125 15.91 -3.60 14.32
N ASN A 126 15.62 -3.22 15.56
CA ASN A 126 14.93 -4.06 16.54
C ASN A 126 13.84 -3.31 17.32
N SER A 127 13.31 -2.22 16.76
CA SER A 127 12.18 -1.48 17.35
C SER A 127 11.24 -0.95 16.27
N PHE A 128 9.93 -1.00 16.54
CA PHE A 128 8.90 -0.36 15.74
C PHE A 128 9.07 1.15 15.65
N LYS A 129 9.76 1.79 16.60
CA LYS A 129 10.07 3.24 16.53
C LYS A 129 10.96 3.56 15.33
N LEU A 130 11.93 2.71 15.03
CA LEU A 130 12.80 2.86 13.84
C LEU A 130 11.98 2.70 12.56
N MET A 131 11.08 1.72 12.53
CA MET A 131 10.15 1.54 11.39
C MET A 131 9.27 2.76 11.20
N ALA A 132 8.63 3.27 12.26
CA ALA A 132 7.80 4.47 12.17
C ALA A 132 8.60 5.67 11.69
N GLU A 133 9.83 5.87 12.17
CA GLU A 133 10.68 6.97 11.72
C GLU A 133 10.96 6.90 10.22
N VAL A 134 11.29 5.71 9.70
CA VAL A 134 11.46 5.52 8.25
C VAL A 134 10.16 5.80 7.49
N LEU A 135 9.04 5.21 7.93
CA LEU A 135 7.73 5.39 7.28
C LEU A 135 7.33 6.87 7.26
N MET A 136 7.41 7.57 8.39
CA MET A 136 7.04 8.99 8.48
C MET A 136 7.88 9.87 7.57
N ARG A 137 9.20 9.62 7.49
CA ARG A 137 10.10 10.35 6.59
C ARG A 137 9.79 10.08 5.12
N LEU A 138 9.52 8.83 4.74
CA LEU A 138 9.12 8.47 3.38
C LEU A 138 7.76 9.06 3.00
N TYR A 139 6.75 8.95 3.87
CA TYR A 139 5.44 9.57 3.64
C TYR A 139 5.55 11.08 3.45
N LYS A 140 6.27 11.80 4.32
CA LYS A 140 6.40 13.26 4.16
C LYS A 140 7.23 13.68 2.94
N SER A 141 8.18 12.85 2.50
CA SER A 141 8.98 13.10 1.30
C SER A 141 8.16 12.90 0.02
N GLU A 142 7.50 11.74 -0.09
CA GLU A 142 6.82 11.31 -1.30
C GLU A 142 5.39 11.84 -1.42
N MET A 143 4.77 12.17 -0.28
CA MET A 143 3.40 12.68 -0.19
C MET A 143 3.39 13.97 0.64
N PRO A 144 3.95 15.08 0.13
CA PRO A 144 4.12 16.32 0.88
C PRO A 144 2.79 16.98 1.30
N PHE A 145 1.65 16.52 0.76
CA PHE A 145 0.31 16.90 1.20
C PHE A 145 -0.10 16.28 2.56
N ILE A 146 0.69 15.34 3.11
CA ILE A 146 0.56 14.85 4.49
C ILE A 146 1.26 15.84 5.43
N GLU A 147 0.47 16.65 6.14
CA GLU A 147 0.97 17.64 7.10
C GLU A 147 1.32 17.00 8.45
N LYS A 148 0.43 16.14 8.95
CA LYS A 148 0.61 15.39 10.21
C LYS A 148 0.47 13.90 9.99
N ILE A 149 1.33 13.14 10.67
CA ILE A 149 1.27 11.67 10.67
C ILE A 149 1.50 11.13 12.08
N GLN A 150 0.73 10.11 12.45
CA GLN A 150 0.89 9.34 13.69
C GLN A 150 0.79 7.85 13.35
N ILE A 151 1.60 7.01 13.99
CA ILE A 151 1.62 5.57 13.75
C ILE A 151 1.41 4.81 15.05
N THR A 152 0.49 3.84 15.04
CA THR A 152 0.25 2.91 16.14
C THR A 152 0.54 1.49 15.66
N PHE A 153 1.46 0.81 16.34
CA PHE A 153 1.73 -0.61 16.15
C PHE A 153 1.07 -1.42 17.26
N ILE A 154 0.49 -2.55 16.91
CA ILE A 154 -0.30 -3.37 17.84
C ILE A 154 0.17 -4.82 17.71
N THR A 155 0.68 -5.37 18.80
CA THR A 155 1.10 -6.77 18.91
C THR A 155 0.38 -7.50 20.03
N GLU A 156 -0.37 -6.79 20.88
CA GLU A 156 -1.25 -7.37 21.90
C GLU A 156 -2.43 -8.14 21.23
N PRO A 157 -2.50 -9.47 21.34
CA PRO A 157 -3.42 -10.28 20.54
C PRO A 157 -4.90 -9.89 20.63
N GLU A 158 -5.39 -9.56 21.83
CA GLU A 158 -6.81 -9.17 22.00
C GLU A 158 -7.10 -7.80 21.38
N VAL A 159 -6.15 -6.86 21.43
CA VAL A 159 -6.29 -5.55 20.81
C VAL A 159 -6.21 -5.66 19.28
N VAL A 160 -5.32 -6.51 18.75
CA VAL A 160 -5.27 -6.81 17.30
C VAL A 160 -6.61 -7.37 16.83
N LYS A 161 -7.21 -8.29 17.58
CA LYS A 161 -8.51 -8.90 17.26
C LYS A 161 -9.65 -7.88 17.27
N GLU A 162 -9.70 -7.00 18.26
CA GLU A 162 -10.71 -5.92 18.32
C GLU A 162 -10.58 -4.99 17.10
N TRP A 163 -9.36 -4.53 16.83
CA TRP A 163 -9.09 -3.65 15.70
C TRP A 163 -9.30 -4.32 14.36
N TYR A 164 -9.03 -5.62 14.23
CA TYR A 164 -9.29 -6.38 13.02
C TYR A 164 -10.76 -6.27 12.61
N GLY A 165 -11.70 -6.42 13.55
CA GLY A 165 -13.13 -6.23 13.29
C GLY A 165 -13.43 -4.83 12.74
N LYS A 166 -12.88 -3.79 13.37
CA LYS A 166 -13.03 -2.39 12.90
C LYS A 166 -12.44 -2.18 11.51
N ALA A 167 -11.25 -2.73 11.26
CA ALA A 167 -10.56 -2.61 9.98
C ALA A 167 -11.39 -3.24 8.85
N ILE A 168 -11.96 -4.44 9.07
CA ILE A 168 -12.86 -5.10 8.12
C ILE A 168 -14.07 -4.22 7.78
N GLU A 169 -14.74 -3.63 8.78
CA GLU A 169 -15.87 -2.73 8.55
C GLU A 169 -15.49 -1.50 7.69
N ILE A 170 -14.30 -0.95 7.93
CA ILE A 170 -13.79 0.20 7.15
C ILE A 170 -13.49 -0.22 5.71
N TYR A 171 -12.83 -1.36 5.49
CA TYR A 171 -12.57 -1.86 4.15
C TYR A 171 -13.87 -2.12 3.38
N GLU A 172 -14.87 -2.73 4.02
CA GLU A 172 -16.18 -2.95 3.39
C GLU A 172 -16.89 -1.64 3.05
N SER A 173 -16.74 -0.61 3.88
CA SER A 173 -17.28 0.73 3.58
C SER A 173 -16.60 1.36 2.36
N ARG A 174 -15.26 1.22 2.24
CA ARG A 174 -14.51 1.66 1.06
C ARG A 174 -14.96 0.91 -0.20
N ASP A 175 -15.05 -0.40 -0.12
CA ASP A 175 -15.39 -1.26 -1.25
C ASP A 175 -16.87 -1.12 -1.68
N ALA A 176 -17.78 -0.89 -0.72
CA ALA A 176 -19.20 -0.66 -1.01
C ALA A 176 -19.43 0.55 -1.93
N ARG A 177 -18.59 1.59 -1.80
CA ARG A 177 -18.65 2.76 -2.69
C ARG A 177 -18.27 2.40 -4.13
N ALA A 178 -17.22 1.58 -4.30
CA ALA A 178 -16.76 1.14 -5.62
C ALA A 178 -17.78 0.22 -6.32
N ARG A 179 -18.46 -0.66 -5.57
CA ARG A 179 -19.43 -1.63 -6.11
C ARG A 179 -20.66 -1.03 -6.80
N GLY A 180 -20.98 0.24 -6.55
CA GLY A 180 -22.18 0.89 -7.07
C GLY A 180 -22.05 1.48 -8.48
N MET A 181 -20.87 1.40 -9.10
CA MET A 181 -20.58 2.08 -10.37
C MET A 181 -20.30 1.08 -11.50
N SER A 182 -20.80 1.40 -12.70
CA SER A 182 -20.48 0.67 -13.93
C SER A 182 -19.32 1.33 -14.69
N ASP A 183 -18.53 0.52 -15.40
CA ASP A 183 -17.49 1.01 -16.31
C ASP A 183 -18.09 1.83 -17.48
N ASP A 184 -19.39 1.64 -17.78
CA ASP A 184 -20.14 2.40 -18.78
C ASP A 184 -20.56 3.81 -18.31
N GLU A 185 -20.58 4.05 -17.00
CA GLU A 185 -21.03 5.32 -16.41
C GLU A 185 -19.88 6.33 -16.25
N VAL A 186 -18.66 5.94 -16.63
CA VAL A 186 -17.47 6.78 -16.54
C VAL A 186 -16.82 6.98 -17.90
N GLU A 187 -16.24 8.16 -18.09
CA GLU A 187 -15.50 8.56 -19.29
C GLU A 187 -13.99 8.30 -19.16
N VAL A 188 -13.52 8.09 -17.92
CA VAL A 188 -12.10 7.93 -17.60
C VAL A 188 -11.85 6.69 -16.74
N PHE A 189 -10.74 6.04 -17.02
CA PHE A 189 -10.11 5.04 -16.17
C PHE A 189 -8.83 5.62 -15.54
N TYR A 190 -8.20 4.85 -14.67
CA TYR A 190 -6.92 5.24 -14.07
C TYR A 190 -5.85 4.20 -14.35
N GLY A 191 -4.67 4.66 -14.72
CA GLY A 191 -3.47 3.84 -14.82
C GLY A 191 -2.69 3.85 -13.52
N CYS A 192 -1.97 2.78 -13.24
CA CYS A 192 -1.01 2.72 -12.14
C CYS A 192 0.30 2.05 -12.57
N SER A 193 1.41 2.75 -12.35
CA SER A 193 2.78 2.31 -12.65
C SER A 193 3.64 2.08 -11.40
N LEU A 194 3.03 2.01 -10.22
CA LEU A 194 3.75 1.86 -8.94
C LEU A 194 4.73 0.68 -8.96
N CYS A 195 4.29 -0.47 -9.46
CA CYS A 195 5.11 -1.69 -9.43
C CYS A 195 6.17 -1.76 -10.54
N GLN A 196 6.42 -0.68 -11.30
CA GLN A 196 7.48 -0.65 -12.31
C GLN A 196 8.90 -0.67 -11.72
N SER A 197 9.06 -0.36 -10.43
CA SER A 197 10.31 -0.59 -9.71
C SER A 197 10.74 -2.07 -9.72
N PHE A 198 9.78 -3.00 -9.69
CA PHE A 198 10.00 -4.44 -9.73
C PHE A 198 9.74 -5.08 -11.09
N ALA A 199 8.70 -4.62 -11.80
CA ALA A 199 8.28 -5.11 -13.11
C ALA A 199 8.21 -3.95 -14.12
N PRO A 200 9.34 -3.57 -14.77
CA PRO A 200 9.48 -2.29 -15.47
C PRO A 200 8.44 -1.98 -16.55
N THR A 201 7.85 -3.00 -17.17
CA THR A 201 6.85 -2.85 -18.24
C THR A 201 5.41 -3.01 -17.75
N HIS A 202 5.21 -3.33 -16.46
CA HIS A 202 3.88 -3.56 -15.89
C HIS A 202 3.10 -2.26 -15.71
N LEU A 203 1.80 -2.33 -16.02
CA LEU A 203 0.82 -1.30 -15.75
C LEU A 203 -0.50 -1.94 -15.33
N CYS A 204 -1.18 -1.33 -14.35
CA CYS A 204 -2.58 -1.61 -14.08
C CYS A 204 -3.46 -0.61 -14.82
N VAL A 205 -4.59 -1.08 -15.35
CA VAL A 205 -5.74 -0.25 -15.73
C VAL A 205 -6.84 -0.50 -14.71
N ILE A 206 -7.28 0.56 -14.06
CA ILE A 206 -8.21 0.56 -12.94
C ILE A 206 -9.51 1.18 -13.42
N THR A 207 -10.59 0.41 -13.30
CA THR A 207 -11.95 0.81 -13.65
C THR A 207 -12.85 0.73 -12.41
N PRO A 208 -14.06 1.32 -12.43
CA PRO A 208 -15.02 1.13 -11.35
C PRO A 208 -15.23 -0.34 -10.95
N GLN A 209 -15.25 -1.24 -11.93
CA GLN A 209 -15.51 -2.68 -11.74
C GLN A 209 -14.24 -3.53 -11.68
N ARG A 210 -13.05 -2.94 -11.85
CA ARG A 210 -11.76 -3.63 -11.82
C ARG A 210 -10.73 -2.83 -11.01
N TYR A 211 -10.45 -3.30 -9.80
CA TYR A 211 -9.37 -2.77 -8.96
C TYR A 211 -8.00 -2.96 -9.61
N ALA A 212 -7.01 -2.20 -9.14
CA ALA A 212 -5.62 -2.52 -9.39
C ALA A 212 -5.31 -3.96 -8.97
N ASN A 213 -4.38 -4.62 -9.65
CA ASN A 213 -4.10 -6.04 -9.42
C ASN A 213 -3.63 -6.38 -8.00
N CYS A 214 -3.11 -5.39 -7.26
CA CYS A 214 -2.76 -5.56 -5.85
C CYS A 214 -3.98 -5.68 -4.91
N GLY A 215 -5.18 -5.34 -5.38
CA GLY A 215 -6.40 -5.30 -4.57
C GLY A 215 -6.57 -4.05 -3.69
N ALA A 216 -5.61 -3.12 -3.70
CA ALA A 216 -5.55 -2.02 -2.74
C ALA A 216 -5.98 -0.66 -3.29
N ILE A 217 -6.05 -0.48 -4.61
CA ILE A 217 -6.37 0.81 -5.25
C ILE A 217 -7.62 0.62 -6.10
N SER A 218 -8.70 1.31 -5.69
CA SER A 218 -9.96 1.42 -6.43
C SER A 218 -9.92 2.54 -7.47
N TRP A 219 -10.98 2.67 -8.26
CA TRP A 219 -11.15 3.81 -9.18
C TRP A 219 -11.23 5.16 -8.44
N PHE A 220 -11.87 5.21 -7.26
CA PHE A 220 -11.93 6.42 -6.44
C PHE A 220 -10.57 6.85 -5.90
N ASP A 221 -9.79 5.87 -5.46
CA ASP A 221 -8.40 6.05 -5.04
C ASP A 221 -7.56 6.61 -6.20
N GLY A 222 -7.76 6.07 -7.41
CA GLY A 222 -7.15 6.57 -8.64
C GLY A 222 -7.47 8.03 -8.94
N ARG A 223 -8.76 8.38 -8.89
CA ARG A 223 -9.25 9.75 -9.08
C ARG A 223 -8.68 10.73 -8.07
N ALA A 224 -8.73 10.37 -6.79
CA ALA A 224 -8.23 11.24 -5.72
C ALA A 224 -6.72 11.45 -5.86
N THR A 225 -5.97 10.40 -6.18
CA THR A 225 -4.51 10.47 -6.35
C THR A 225 -4.11 11.30 -7.55
N ALA A 226 -4.71 11.07 -8.72
CA ALA A 226 -4.39 11.82 -9.93
C ALA A 226 -4.68 13.33 -9.79
N LYS A 227 -5.63 13.71 -8.91
CA LYS A 227 -5.93 15.11 -8.58
C LYS A 227 -4.87 15.75 -7.69
N VAL A 228 -4.39 15.04 -6.67
CA VAL A 228 -3.45 15.57 -5.66
C VAL A 228 -1.99 15.44 -6.11
N ASP A 229 -1.66 14.39 -6.87
CA ASP A 229 -0.35 14.16 -7.46
C ASP A 229 -0.45 13.86 -8.97
N PRO A 230 -0.67 14.89 -9.82
CA PRO A 230 -0.88 14.71 -11.26
C PRO A 230 0.35 14.18 -12.02
N LYS A 231 1.54 14.24 -11.42
CA LYS A 231 2.79 13.72 -11.99
C LYS A 231 3.19 12.38 -11.37
N GLY A 232 2.36 11.85 -10.50
CA GLY A 232 2.58 10.62 -9.79
C GLY A 232 2.43 9.36 -10.65
N PRO A 233 2.63 8.20 -10.03
CA PRO A 233 2.52 6.90 -10.69
C PRO A 233 1.08 6.47 -10.97
N VAL A 234 0.09 7.20 -10.44
CA VAL A 234 -1.33 6.98 -10.69
C VAL A 234 -1.85 8.15 -11.52
N PHE A 235 -2.40 7.87 -12.69
CA PHE A 235 -2.72 8.88 -13.70
C PHE A 235 -4.03 8.59 -14.41
N GLU A 236 -4.69 9.63 -14.89
CA GLU A 236 -5.95 9.51 -15.63
C GLU A 236 -5.72 8.98 -17.05
N ILE A 237 -6.63 8.12 -17.50
CA ILE A 237 -6.69 7.56 -18.85
C ILE A 237 -8.10 7.81 -19.41
N PRO A 238 -8.28 8.74 -20.37
CA PRO A 238 -9.53 8.82 -21.11
C PRO A 238 -9.81 7.48 -21.82
N LYS A 239 -11.07 7.02 -21.82
CA LYS A 239 -11.41 5.75 -22.47
C LYS A 239 -11.12 5.78 -23.98
N GLY A 240 -11.53 6.85 -24.66
CA GLY A 240 -11.44 6.93 -26.12
C GLY A 240 -12.46 6.02 -26.82
N GLU A 241 -12.21 5.69 -28.09
CA GLU A 241 -13.11 4.82 -28.85
C GLU A 241 -13.10 3.38 -28.31
N LEU A 242 -14.29 2.81 -28.14
CA LEU A 242 -14.47 1.40 -27.78
C LEU A 242 -14.24 0.52 -29.01
N ILE A 243 -13.21 -0.33 -28.95
CA ILE A 243 -12.82 -1.25 -30.03
C ILE A 243 -13.61 -2.57 -29.91
N ASP A 244 -13.67 -3.13 -28.70
CA ASP A 244 -14.35 -4.39 -28.43
C ASP A 244 -15.20 -4.29 -27.14
N PRO A 245 -16.55 -4.29 -27.25
CA PRO A 245 -17.44 -4.19 -26.09
C PRO A 245 -17.45 -5.46 -25.22
N VAL A 246 -17.08 -6.62 -25.76
CA VAL A 246 -17.08 -7.89 -25.02
C VAL A 246 -15.77 -8.05 -24.28
N ALA A 247 -14.65 -7.81 -24.97
CA ALA A 247 -13.33 -7.93 -24.38
C ALA A 247 -12.95 -6.71 -23.50
N GLY A 248 -13.64 -5.58 -23.67
CA GLY A 248 -13.35 -4.33 -22.96
C GLY A 248 -12.05 -3.69 -23.47
N GLU A 249 -11.94 -3.52 -24.79
CA GLU A 249 -10.75 -2.94 -25.43
C GLU A 249 -11.05 -1.52 -25.92
N TYR A 250 -10.14 -0.60 -25.63
CA TYR A 250 -10.30 0.82 -25.94
C TYR A 250 -9.04 1.40 -26.57
N GLU A 251 -9.21 2.27 -27.58
CA GLU A 251 -8.10 2.83 -28.36
C GLU A 251 -7.10 3.62 -27.50
N VAL A 252 -7.59 4.56 -26.69
CA VAL A 252 -6.72 5.43 -25.90
C VAL A 252 -6.07 4.66 -24.74
N VAL A 253 -6.78 3.68 -24.16
CA VAL A 253 -6.19 2.79 -23.16
C VAL A 253 -5.01 2.03 -23.76
N ASN A 254 -5.16 1.46 -24.95
CA ASN A 254 -4.06 0.77 -25.66
C ASN A 254 -2.89 1.72 -25.94
N GLN A 255 -3.17 2.94 -26.42
CA GLN A 255 -2.13 3.95 -26.67
C GLN A 255 -1.31 4.26 -25.42
N VAL A 256 -1.99 4.56 -24.30
CA VAL A 256 -1.32 4.92 -23.04
C VAL A 256 -0.52 3.76 -22.48
N ILE A 257 -1.06 2.54 -22.55
CA ILE A 257 -0.37 1.34 -22.10
C ILE A 257 0.89 1.08 -22.93
N ARG A 258 0.82 1.24 -24.25
CA ARG A 258 1.98 1.09 -25.14
C ARG A 258 3.07 2.10 -24.83
N GLU A 259 2.72 3.36 -24.62
CA GLU A 259 3.67 4.41 -24.27
C GLU A 259 4.37 4.12 -22.94
N LYS A 260 3.59 3.85 -21.88
CA LYS A 260 4.13 3.70 -20.52
C LYS A 260 4.73 2.32 -20.23
N SER A 261 4.53 1.34 -21.10
CA SER A 261 5.21 0.03 -21.05
C SER A 261 6.45 -0.02 -21.94
N LEU A 262 6.92 1.12 -22.47
CA LEU A 262 8.05 1.22 -23.39
C LEU A 262 7.86 0.40 -24.68
N GLY A 263 6.61 0.23 -25.11
CA GLY A 263 6.23 -0.51 -26.30
C GLY A 263 6.06 -2.01 -26.11
N GLU A 264 6.32 -2.56 -24.91
CA GLU A 264 6.23 -4.01 -24.64
C GLU A 264 4.77 -4.51 -24.70
N ILE A 265 3.82 -3.70 -24.22
CA ILE A 265 2.40 -4.05 -24.20
C ILE A 265 1.67 -3.22 -25.25
N GLU A 266 1.20 -3.86 -26.32
CA GLU A 266 0.54 -3.15 -27.43
C GLU A 266 -0.96 -2.90 -27.19
N ARG A 267 -1.61 -3.78 -26.44
CA ARG A 267 -3.05 -3.71 -26.16
C ARG A 267 -3.41 -4.33 -24.81
N VAL A 268 -4.58 -3.98 -24.29
CA VAL A 268 -5.19 -4.60 -23.10
C VAL A 268 -6.67 -4.84 -23.32
N GLN A 269 -7.11 -6.05 -22.97
CA GLN A 269 -8.52 -6.42 -22.96
C GLN A 269 -8.98 -6.60 -21.52
N LEU A 270 -9.90 -5.75 -21.07
CA LEU A 270 -10.22 -5.61 -19.65
C LEU A 270 -11.04 -6.77 -19.07
N TYR A 271 -11.79 -7.52 -19.90
CA TYR A 271 -12.80 -8.47 -19.45
C TYR A 271 -12.53 -9.92 -19.90
N THR A 272 -11.33 -10.22 -20.40
CA THR A 272 -10.92 -11.56 -20.81
C THR A 272 -9.51 -11.91 -20.35
N ALA A 273 -9.25 -13.20 -20.13
CA ALA A 273 -7.93 -13.75 -19.84
C ALA A 273 -7.25 -14.38 -21.07
N PHE A 274 -7.92 -14.39 -22.23
CA PHE A 274 -7.50 -15.14 -23.43
C PHE A 274 -7.12 -14.23 -24.62
N GLY A 275 -6.81 -12.96 -24.34
CA GLY A 275 -6.56 -11.90 -25.34
C GLY A 275 -5.08 -11.62 -25.64
#